data_AF-A0A1V5H5I4-F1
#
_entry.id   AF-A0A1V5H5I4-F1
#
_cell.length_a   1.000
_cell.length_b   1.000
_cell.length_c   1.000
_cell.angle_alpha   90.00
_cell.angle_beta   90.00
_cell.angle_gamma   90.00
#
_symmetry.space_group_name_H-M   'P 1'
#
loop_
_entity.id
_entity.type
_entity.pdbx_description
1 polymer ?
#
loop_
_entity_poly.entity_id
_entity_poly.type
_entity_poly.pdbx_seq_one_letter_code
_entity_poly.pdbx_strand_id
1 'polypeptide(L)'
;MISRLKSDAWIIALCRNESVLKGLSLSSGVHPVILDGASSDGDIIAYLRSRGFVRKNEAFILVRRSPCDDLGTENTMKIIDPSPYGQ
;
A
#
# COMPACT_ATOMS: atom_id res chain seq x y z
N MET A 1 -3.74 -12.23 -2.56
CA MET A 1 -4.41 -12.92 -1.42
C MET A 1 -5.45 -12.02 -0.78
N ILE A 2 -5.12 -10.77 -0.45
CA ILE A 2 -6.05 -9.78 0.12
C ILE A 2 -7.29 -9.53 -0.78
N SER A 3 -7.12 -9.50 -2.10
CA SER A 3 -8.23 -9.34 -3.07
C SER A 3 -9.31 -10.43 -3.05
N ARG A 4 -9.07 -11.56 -2.39
CA ARG A 4 -10.07 -12.63 -2.24
C ARG A 4 -10.93 -12.47 -0.98
N LEU A 5 -10.53 -11.60 -0.06
CA LEU A 5 -11.36 -11.24 1.08
C LEU A 5 -12.49 -10.35 0.55
N LYS A 6 -13.76 -10.75 0.73
CA LYS A 6 -14.92 -9.89 0.44
C LYS A 6 -14.96 -8.76 1.46
N SER A 7 -14.17 -7.72 1.20
CA SER A 7 -14.19 -6.47 1.94
C SER A 7 -14.71 -5.39 1.00
N ASP A 8 -15.50 -4.46 1.54
CA ASP A 8 -15.89 -3.23 0.82
C ASP A 8 -14.73 -2.21 0.77
N ALA A 9 -13.56 -2.56 1.30
CA ALA A 9 -12.36 -1.73 1.26
C ALA A 9 -11.71 -1.75 -0.12
N TRP A 10 -11.22 -0.58 -0.54
CA TRP A 10 -10.46 -0.42 -1.77
C TRP A 10 -9.04 -0.96 -1.59
N ILE A 11 -8.56 -1.76 -2.54
CA ILE A 11 -7.21 -2.32 -2.49
C ILE A 11 -6.34 -1.61 -3.52
N ILE A 12 -5.32 -0.90 -3.06
CA ILE A 12 -4.33 -0.25 -3.92
C ILE A 12 -3.06 -1.09 -3.90
N ALA A 13 -2.68 -1.63 -5.06
CA ALA A 13 -1.47 -2.43 -5.20
C ALA A 13 -0.34 -1.58 -5.75
N LEU A 14 0.69 -1.35 -4.92
CA LEU A 14 1.88 -0.59 -5.29
C LEU A 14 3.01 -1.54 -5.67
N CYS A 15 3.63 -1.32 -6.83
CA CYS A 15 4.81 -2.07 -7.26
C CYS A 15 5.67 -1.22 -8.20
N ARG A 16 6.98 -1.50 -8.28
CA ARG A 16 7.89 -0.92 -9.28
C ARG A 16 7.88 -1.66 -10.61
N ASN A 17 7.34 -2.87 -10.64
CA ASN A 17 7.34 -3.74 -11.82
C ASN A 17 5.97 -3.71 -12.51
N GLU A 18 5.91 -3.10 -13.69
CA GLU A 18 4.68 -2.97 -14.48
C GLU A 18 4.08 -4.32 -14.88
N SER A 19 4.90 -5.34 -15.16
CA SER A 19 4.40 -6.68 -15.52
C SER A 19 3.62 -7.33 -14.38
N VAL A 20 4.06 -7.11 -13.13
CA VAL A 20 3.32 -7.55 -11.93
C VAL A 20 1.99 -6.82 -11.81
N LEU A 21 1.99 -5.50 -12.02
CA LEU A 21 0.78 -4.66 -11.96
C LEU A 21 -0.26 -5.03 -13.02
N LYS A 22 0.18 -5.38 -14.24
CA LYS A 22 -0.70 -5.88 -15.30
C LYS A 22 -1.41 -7.16 -14.88
N GLY A 23 -0.70 -8.10 -14.24
CA GLY A 23 -1.32 -9.30 -13.67
C GLY A 23 -2.34 -8.98 -12.57
N LEU A 24 -2.03 -8.01 -11.71
CA LEU A 24 -2.93 -7.57 -10.63
C LEU A 24 -4.17 -6.84 -11.14
N SER A 25 -4.14 -6.29 -12.36
CA SER A 25 -5.30 -5.66 -12.99
C SER A 25 -6.47 -6.63 -13.22
N LEU A 26 -6.18 -7.94 -13.25
CA LEU A 26 -7.19 -9.00 -13.38
C LEU A 26 -7.77 -9.42 -12.02
N SER A 27 -7.26 -8.89 -10.91
CA SER A 27 -7.75 -9.21 -9.57
C SER A 27 -8.93 -8.32 -9.20
N SER A 28 -10.02 -8.94 -8.73
CA SER A 28 -11.21 -8.23 -8.27
C SER A 28 -10.89 -7.20 -7.20
N GLY A 29 -11.37 -5.96 -7.38
CA GLY A 29 -11.27 -4.88 -6.41
C GLY A 29 -9.86 -4.30 -6.21
N VAL A 30 -8.90 -4.64 -7.09
CA VAL A 30 -7.52 -4.15 -7.00
C VAL A 30 -7.29 -3.03 -8.01
N HIS A 31 -6.80 -1.89 -7.52
CA HIS A 31 -6.31 -0.79 -8.33
C HIS A 31 -4.77 -0.80 -8.34
N PRO A 32 -4.12 -1.22 -9.46
CA PRO A 32 -2.67 -1.25 -9.55
C PRO A 32 -2.11 0.14 -9.82
N VAL A 33 -1.05 0.51 -9.10
CA VAL A 33 -0.38 1.81 -9.20
C VAL A 33 1.13 1.61 -9.24
N ILE A 34 1.77 2.16 -10.28
CA ILE A 34 3.23 2.18 -10.39
C ILE A 34 3.81 3.10 -9.32
N LEU A 35 4.67 2.55 -8.46
CA LEU A 35 5.31 3.29 -7.40
C LEU A 35 6.73 3.62 -7.83
N ASP A 36 6.96 4.82 -8.33
CA ASP A 36 8.29 5.27 -8.71
C ASP A 36 8.98 5.99 -7.53
N GLY A 37 10.26 5.68 -7.29
CA GLY A 37 11.12 6.38 -6.32
C GLY A 37 10.83 6.20 -4.81
N ALA A 38 9.65 5.75 -4.38
CA ALA A 38 9.34 5.67 -2.94
C ALA A 38 9.99 4.45 -2.26
N SER A 39 10.75 4.69 -1.19
CA SER A 39 11.51 3.64 -0.49
C SER A 39 11.21 3.56 1.00
N SER A 40 10.64 4.60 1.61
CA SER A 40 10.17 4.57 3.00
C SER A 40 8.64 4.54 3.08
N ASP A 41 8.12 4.19 4.25
CA ASP A 41 6.66 4.26 4.48
C ASP A 41 6.16 5.70 4.38
N GLY A 42 6.94 6.69 4.86
CA GLY A 42 6.61 8.11 4.72
C GLY A 42 6.44 8.55 3.26
N ASP A 43 7.34 8.11 2.38
CA ASP A 43 7.25 8.41 0.94
C ASP A 43 6.01 7.79 0.31
N ILE A 44 5.70 6.54 0.66
CA ILE A 44 4.51 5.83 0.17
C ILE A 44 3.24 6.57 0.62
N ILE A 45 3.17 6.99 1.88
CA ILE A 45 2.03 7.72 2.43
C ILE A 45 1.88 9.08 1.74
N ALA A 46 2.98 9.81 1.57
CA ALA A 46 2.99 11.09 0.86
C ALA A 46 2.54 10.92 -0.60
N TYR A 47 3.04 9.90 -1.29
CA TYR A 47 2.65 9.56 -2.66
C TYR A 47 1.15 9.28 -2.76
N LEU A 48 0.61 8.39 -1.92
CA LEU A 48 -0.82 8.05 -1.90
C LEU A 48 -1.70 9.28 -1.67
N ARG A 49 -1.31 10.15 -0.74
CA ARG A 49 -2.02 11.41 -0.45
C ARG A 49 -1.96 12.38 -1.63
N SER A 50 -0.79 12.54 -2.25
CA SER A 50 -0.60 13.45 -3.40
C SER A 50 -1.46 13.07 -4.60
N ARG A 51 -1.76 11.78 -4.76
CA ARG A 51 -2.59 11.23 -5.84
C ARG A 51 -4.07 11.16 -5.50
N GLY A 52 -4.46 11.58 -4.28
CA GLY A 52 -5.84 11.59 -3.82
C GLY A 52 -6.41 10.23 -3.45
N PHE A 53 -5.56 9.20 -3.32
CA PHE A 53 -6.00 7.85 -2.95
C PHE A 53 -6.37 7.72 -1.48
N VAL A 54 -5.74 8.52 -0.62
CA VAL A 54 -5.96 8.51 0.83
C VAL A 54 -6.07 9.94 1.30
N ARG A 55 -7.12 10.27 2.08
CA ARG A 55 -7.28 11.60 2.66
C ARG A 55 -6.39 11.79 3.88
N LYS A 56 -6.12 13.05 4.25
CA LYS A 56 -5.28 13.36 5.42
C LYS A 56 -5.82 12.76 6.73
N ASN A 57 -7.15 12.70 6.86
CA ASN A 57 -7.87 12.22 8.05
C ASN A 57 -8.52 10.84 7.83
N GLU A 58 -7.92 9.99 6.99
CA GLU A 58 -8.41 8.65 6.71
C GLU A 58 -7.39 7.61 7.19
N ALA A 59 -7.88 6.61 7.92
CA ALA A 59 -7.09 5.48 8.36
C ALA A 59 -7.00 4.43 7.25
N PHE A 60 -5.84 3.77 7.12
CA PHE A 60 -5.64 2.71 6.15
C PHE A 60 -4.61 1.70 6.63
N ILE A 61 -4.60 0.53 6.00
CA ILE A 61 -3.65 -0.54 6.28
C ILE A 61 -2.57 -0.51 5.20
N LEU A 62 -1.31 -0.39 5.62
CA LEU A 62 -0.14 -0.52 4.75
C LEU A 62 0.46 -1.91 4.94
N VAL A 63 0.46 -2.71 3.89
CA VAL A 63 1.13 -4.00 3.85
C VAL A 63 2.34 -3.89 2.94
N ARG A 64 3.52 -4.20 3.46
CA ARG A 64 4.78 -4.05 2.72
C ARG A 64 5.62 -5.30 2.84
N ARG A 65 6.28 -5.63 1.74
CA ARG A 65 7.30 -6.66 1.66
C ARG A 65 8.62 -5.99 1.28
N SER A 66 9.61 -6.07 2.16
CA SER A 66 10.91 -5.42 1.97
C SER A 66 12.03 -6.45 2.05
N PRO A 67 13.11 -6.31 1.26
CA PRO A 67 14.33 -7.08 1.51
C PRO A 67 14.84 -6.74 2.92
N CYS A 68 15.25 -7.76 3.67
CA CYS A 68 15.87 -7.63 4.98
C CYS A 68 17.27 -8.24 4.86
N ASP A 69 18.31 -7.43 5.00
CA ASP A 69 19.68 -7.74 4.57
C ASP A 69 20.09 -9.19 4.84
N ASP A 70 20.07 -9.62 6.10
CA ASP A 70 20.54 -10.95 6.51
C ASP A 70 19.43 -12.01 6.69
N LEU A 71 18.17 -11.61 6.65
CA LEU A 71 17.01 -12.48 6.98
C LEU A 71 16.08 -12.72 5.77
N GLY A 72 16.49 -12.27 4.58
CA GLY A 72 15.79 -12.47 3.32
C GLY A 72 14.70 -11.44 3.09
N THR A 73 13.51 -11.62 3.68
CA THR A 73 12.37 -10.74 3.41
C THR A 73 11.56 -10.44 4.67
N GLU A 74 11.40 -9.17 4.99
CA GLU A 74 10.48 -8.68 6.00
C GLU A 74 9.09 -8.45 5.39
N ASN A 75 8.05 -9.00 6.01
CA ASN A 75 6.66 -8.66 5.71
C ASN A 75 6.09 -7.86 6.88
N THR A 76 5.63 -6.64 6.61
CA THR A 76 5.02 -5.77 7.61
C THR A 76 3.57 -5.50 7.26
N MET A 77 2.75 -5.35 8.31
CA MET A 77 1.39 -4.83 8.23
C MET A 77 1.28 -3.74 9.29
N LYS A 78 0.91 -2.54 8.88
CA LYS A 78 0.78 -1.37 9.75
C LYS A 78 -0.60 -0.76 9.59
N ILE A 79 -1.23 -0.39 10.69
CA ILE A 79 -2.42 0.45 10.68
C ILE A 79 -1.91 1.89 10.77
N ILE A 80 -2.19 2.68 9.75
CA ILE A 80 -1.83 4.09 9.70
C ILE A 80 -3.08 4.86 10.11
N ASP A 81 -3.08 5.37 11.33
CA ASP A 81 -4.12 6.27 11.82
C ASP A 81 -3.69 7.73 11.58
N PRO A 82 -4.53 8.56 10.95
CA PRO A 82 -4.29 9.99 10.84
C PRO A 82 -4.39 10.75 12.17
N SER A 83 -4.95 10.15 13.21
CA SER A 83 -5.18 10.82 14.48
C SER A 83 -3.84 11.05 15.20
N PRO A 84 -3.52 12.30 15.59
CA PRO A 84 -2.58 12.49 16.67
C PRO A 84 -3.26 11.93 17.92
N TYR A 85 -2.60 11.06 18.67
CA TYR A 85 -3.11 10.63 19.97
C TYR A 85 -3.52 11.86 20.82
N GLY A 86 -4.82 11.96 21.16
CA GLY A 86 -5.38 12.77 22.25
C GLY A 86 -5.52 14.27 22.01
N GLN A 87 -6.77 14.74 21.87
CA GLN A 87 -7.20 15.94 22.60
C GLN A 87 -7.74 15.49 23.96
#